data_AF-A3YXU1-F1
#
_entry.id   AF-A3YXU1-F1
#
_cell.length_a   1.000
_cell.length_b   1.000
_cell.length_c   1.000
_cell.angle_alpha   90.00
_cell.angle_beta   90.00
_cell.angle_gamma   90.00
#
_symmetry.space_group_name_H-M   'P 1'
#
loop_
_entity.id
_entity.type
_entity.pdbx_description
1 polymer ?
#
loop_
_entity_poly.entity_id
_entity_poly.type
_entity_poly.pdbx_seq_one_letter_code
_entity_poly.pdbx_strand_id
1 'polypeptide(L)'
;MIRLTFVFNAIHLEAARRLRRGAAPEPWVRRTWAMPVLQVLVLEGSRLRLEPDDRQLWPLRLRIQPTVMVALALFTTLGLVGEVRLPHLRGAGRALRWLVGRCPRLLLLDDGLDQYRAQPRALDPGRFPLGTPLALFSDQRDGRAPWCERFHVLELGPLYLAAPCPIPLSVAPPVGVTPGTLIVDSPGVERLMATAERLPRPWLVLPHPVRSKRSWRLPCTATPEGSEALIALEQRIARCSGLIVVGESMALLAALALRPAGSPLLVALPTSCDPHLRGLVTRLASRNQAVSLV
;
A
#
# COMPACT_ATOMS: atom_id res chain seq x y z
N MET A 1 0.96 -21.50 20.38
CA MET A 1 0.84 -21.38 18.91
C MET A 1 1.43 -20.05 18.48
N ILE A 2 2.18 -20.01 17.37
CA ILE A 2 2.88 -18.83 16.85
C ILE A 2 2.17 -18.36 15.57
N ARG A 3 2.00 -17.05 15.44
CA ARG A 3 1.53 -16.37 14.22
C ARG A 3 2.64 -15.48 13.68
N LEU A 4 3.03 -15.71 12.44
CA LEU A 4 4.08 -14.93 11.77
C LEU A 4 3.44 -13.91 10.84
N THR A 5 3.82 -12.65 10.94
CA THR A 5 3.38 -11.59 10.01
C THR A 5 4.59 -10.96 9.34
N PHE A 6 4.71 -11.18 8.03
CA PHE A 6 5.78 -10.61 7.23
C PHE A 6 5.42 -9.19 6.78
N VAL A 7 6.32 -8.25 7.02
CA VAL A 7 6.12 -6.82 6.74
C VAL A 7 7.30 -6.30 5.95
N PHE A 8 7.03 -6.00 4.68
CA PHE A 8 8.04 -5.51 3.73
C PHE A 8 8.04 -3.99 3.55
N ASN A 9 6.94 -3.31 3.92
CA ASN A 9 6.79 -1.87 3.80
C ASN A 9 5.77 -1.34 4.84
N ALA A 10 5.56 -0.02 4.84
CA ALA A 10 4.67 0.65 5.79
C ALA A 10 3.18 0.26 5.61
N ILE A 11 2.75 -0.05 4.38
CA ILE A 11 1.38 -0.48 4.09
C ILE A 11 1.13 -1.88 4.68
N HIS A 12 2.09 -2.79 4.54
CA HIS A 12 2.02 -4.12 5.17
C HIS A 12 1.98 -4.02 6.70
N LEU A 13 2.67 -3.03 7.29
CA LEU A 13 2.62 -2.76 8.72
C LEU A 13 1.22 -2.28 9.13
N GLU A 14 0.63 -1.34 8.39
CA GLU A 14 -0.73 -0.86 8.65
C GLU A 14 -1.77 -1.97 8.50
N ALA A 15 -1.64 -2.85 7.50
CA ALA A 15 -2.51 -4.01 7.35
C ALA A 15 -2.44 -4.92 8.59
N ALA A 16 -1.23 -5.17 9.09
CA ALA A 16 -1.03 -5.94 10.32
C ALA A 16 -1.69 -5.28 11.54
N ARG A 17 -1.62 -3.94 11.65
CA ARG A 17 -2.27 -3.17 12.72
C ARG A 17 -3.79 -3.30 12.68
N ARG A 18 -4.40 -3.10 11.52
CA ARG A 18 -5.87 -3.17 11.35
C ARG A 18 -6.41 -4.56 11.60
N LEU A 19 -5.69 -5.56 11.10
CA LEU A 19 -5.96 -6.94 11.47
C LEU A 19 -5.93 -7.04 13.01
N ARG A 20 -4.84 -6.67 13.68
CA ARG A 20 -4.71 -6.79 15.14
C ARG A 20 -5.87 -6.15 15.92
N ARG A 21 -6.30 -4.95 15.50
CA ARG A 21 -7.41 -4.20 16.10
C ARG A 21 -8.78 -4.86 15.87
N GLY A 22 -8.85 -5.95 15.12
CA GLY A 22 -10.09 -6.68 14.87
C GLY A 22 -10.98 -6.04 13.82
N ALA A 23 -10.41 -5.24 12.91
CA ALA A 23 -11.16 -4.57 11.84
C ALA A 23 -11.77 -5.53 10.79
N ALA A 24 -11.65 -6.85 10.97
CA ALA A 24 -12.37 -7.83 10.17
C ALA A 24 -13.84 -7.93 10.66
N PRO A 25 -14.84 -7.62 9.82
CA PRO A 25 -16.25 -7.65 10.22
C PRO A 25 -16.79 -9.06 10.49
N GLU A 26 -16.05 -10.11 10.11
CA GLU A 26 -16.52 -11.50 10.08
C GLU A 26 -16.31 -12.26 11.42
N PRO A 27 -17.35 -12.89 12.00
CA PRO A 27 -17.28 -13.61 13.29
C PRO A 27 -16.31 -14.82 13.33
N TRP A 28 -16.08 -15.50 12.21
CA TRP A 28 -15.18 -16.66 12.17
C TRP A 28 -13.69 -16.24 12.26
N VAL A 29 -13.37 -15.01 11.84
CA VAL A 29 -12.08 -14.39 12.12
C VAL A 29 -11.95 -14.19 13.62
N ARG A 30 -12.94 -13.64 14.34
CA ARG A 30 -12.87 -13.46 15.80
C ARG A 30 -12.60 -14.77 16.58
N ARG A 31 -13.17 -15.91 16.15
CA ARG A 31 -12.93 -17.21 16.81
C ARG A 31 -11.50 -17.72 16.72
N THR A 32 -10.74 -17.38 15.67
CA THR A 32 -9.32 -17.80 15.55
C THR A 32 -8.36 -16.93 16.37
N TRP A 33 -8.88 -15.93 17.09
CA TRP A 33 -8.11 -14.88 17.77
C TRP A 33 -8.15 -14.97 19.28
N ALA A 34 -9.01 -15.83 19.84
CA ALA A 34 -9.22 -15.98 21.28
C ALA A 34 -8.20 -16.90 21.98
N MET A 35 -7.25 -17.51 21.25
CA MET A 35 -6.19 -18.34 21.84
C MET A 35 -4.98 -17.48 22.22
N PRO A 36 -4.20 -17.85 23.26
CA PRO A 36 -2.91 -17.24 23.53
C PRO A 36 -1.94 -17.58 22.38
N VAL A 37 -1.83 -16.67 21.43
CA VAL A 37 -0.98 -16.81 20.24
C VAL A 37 0.19 -15.84 20.37
N LEU A 38 1.41 -16.36 20.36
CA LEU A 38 2.61 -15.53 20.22
C LEU A 38 2.61 -14.92 18.82
N GLN A 39 2.57 -13.60 18.74
CA GLN A 39 2.56 -12.92 17.45
C GLN A 39 3.96 -12.34 17.14
N VAL A 40 4.54 -12.76 16.02
CA VAL A 40 5.90 -12.36 15.62
C VAL A 40 5.82 -11.52 14.34
N LEU A 41 6.37 -10.31 14.41
CA LEU A 41 6.51 -9.44 13.26
C LEU A 41 7.88 -9.69 12.61
N VAL A 42 7.89 -10.06 11.34
CA VAL A 42 9.11 -10.35 10.58
C VAL A 42 9.31 -9.23 9.55
N LEU A 43 10.30 -8.38 9.82
CA LEU A 43 10.55 -7.11 9.13
C LEU A 43 11.62 -7.24 8.05
N GLU A 44 11.32 -6.74 6.84
CA GLU A 44 12.32 -6.52 5.81
C GLU A 44 12.89 -5.10 5.92
N GLY A 45 14.13 -5.00 6.39
CA GLY A 45 14.91 -3.75 6.35
C GLY A 45 14.91 -2.88 7.61
N SER A 46 15.75 -1.85 7.59
CA SER A 46 16.06 -0.96 8.72
C SER A 46 15.28 0.37 8.72
N ARG A 47 14.44 0.62 7.70
CA ARG A 47 13.80 1.93 7.47
C ARG A 47 12.34 2.04 7.91
N LEU A 48 11.76 0.95 8.42
CA LEU A 48 10.42 0.99 9.02
C LEU A 48 10.53 1.62 10.41
N ARG A 49 10.04 2.86 10.55
CA ARG A 49 9.85 3.49 11.86
C ARG A 49 8.64 2.88 12.52
N LEU A 50 8.87 2.31 13.69
CA LEU A 50 7.82 1.78 14.56
C LEU A 50 7.44 2.86 15.56
N GLU A 51 6.16 3.12 15.67
CA GLU A 51 5.56 4.04 16.64
C GLU A 51 5.50 3.41 18.05
N PRO A 52 5.27 4.20 19.11
CA PRO A 52 5.09 3.68 20.45
C PRO A 52 4.00 2.60 20.54
N ASP A 53 2.89 2.80 19.84
CA ASP A 53 1.81 1.81 19.73
C ASP A 53 2.34 0.51 19.11
N ASP A 54 3.25 0.58 18.12
CA ASP A 54 3.84 -0.62 17.54
C ASP A 54 4.64 -1.44 18.56
N ARG A 55 5.20 -0.80 19.59
CA ARG A 55 5.91 -1.48 20.69
C ARG A 55 4.98 -2.36 21.50
N GLN A 56 3.74 -1.93 21.64
CA GLN A 56 2.67 -2.72 22.25
C GLN A 56 2.02 -3.67 21.25
N LEU A 57 2.22 -3.48 19.94
CA LEU A 57 1.53 -4.25 18.92
C LEU A 57 2.01 -5.72 18.82
N TRP A 58 3.24 -6.08 19.21
CA TRP A 58 3.75 -7.46 18.98
C TRP A 58 4.85 -7.88 19.99
N PRO A 59 4.82 -9.08 20.59
CA PRO A 59 5.82 -9.49 21.57
C PRO A 59 7.23 -9.75 21.01
N LEU A 60 7.37 -10.11 19.72
CA LEU A 60 8.69 -10.37 19.11
C LEU A 60 8.82 -9.76 17.72
N ARG A 61 9.98 -9.15 17.46
CA ARG A 61 10.32 -8.48 16.20
C ARG A 61 11.63 -9.03 15.67
N LEU A 62 11.59 -9.59 14.47
CA LEU A 62 12.74 -10.21 13.85
C LEU A 62 13.01 -9.56 12.51
N ARG A 63 14.28 -9.26 12.21
CA ARG A 63 14.68 -8.88 10.86
C ARG A 63 14.74 -10.13 9.99
N ILE A 64 14.37 -10.03 8.71
CA ILE A 64 14.58 -11.12 7.76
C ILE A 64 16.09 -11.32 7.61
N GLN A 65 16.58 -12.36 8.28
CA GLN A 65 17.95 -12.83 8.21
C GLN A 65 17.91 -14.36 7.98
N PRO A 66 18.93 -14.94 7.33
CA PRO A 66 18.97 -16.39 7.10
C PRO A 66 18.79 -17.20 8.39
N THR A 67 19.41 -16.78 9.49
CA THR A 67 19.30 -17.40 10.82
C THR A 67 17.88 -17.37 11.37
N VAL A 68 17.19 -16.22 11.24
CA VAL A 68 15.78 -16.09 11.60
C VAL A 68 14.93 -17.03 10.75
N MET A 69 15.16 -17.10 9.44
CA MET A 69 14.41 -18.01 8.56
C MET A 69 14.63 -19.48 8.92
N VAL A 70 15.83 -19.88 9.32
CA VAL A 70 16.13 -21.23 9.82
C VAL A 70 15.37 -21.52 11.12
N ALA A 71 15.39 -20.60 12.08
CA ALA A 71 14.65 -20.76 13.33
C ALA A 71 13.13 -20.85 13.09
N LEU A 72 12.59 -20.00 12.22
CA LEU A 72 11.17 -20.05 11.83
C LEU A 72 10.82 -21.35 11.11
N ALA A 73 11.72 -21.88 10.28
CA ALA A 73 11.53 -23.18 9.63
C ALA A 73 11.50 -24.31 10.67
N LEU A 74 12.41 -24.30 11.66
CA LEU A 74 12.39 -25.25 12.77
C LEU A 74 11.08 -25.20 13.55
N PHE A 75 10.63 -24.02 13.96
CA PHE A 75 9.35 -23.86 14.66
C PHE A 75 8.14 -24.30 13.81
N THR A 76 8.23 -24.16 12.49
CA THR A 76 7.20 -24.65 11.58
C THR A 76 7.21 -26.18 11.51
N THR A 77 8.38 -26.81 11.43
CA THR A 77 8.53 -28.28 11.49
C THR A 77 7.99 -28.86 12.79
N LEU A 78 8.20 -28.16 13.91
CA LEU A 78 7.69 -28.55 15.23
C LEU A 78 6.19 -28.28 15.42
N GLY A 79 5.47 -27.80 14.40
CA GLY A 79 4.04 -27.51 14.48
C GLY A 79 3.69 -26.31 15.37
N LEU A 80 4.68 -25.50 15.77
CA LEU A 80 4.46 -24.35 16.64
C LEU A 80 3.85 -23.17 15.86
N VAL A 81 4.16 -23.05 14.56
CA VAL A 81 3.64 -22.00 13.68
C VAL A 81 2.27 -22.39 13.13
N GLY A 82 1.21 -21.76 13.65
CA GLY A 82 -0.16 -22.05 13.27
C GLY A 82 -0.74 -21.17 12.17
N GLU A 83 -0.14 -19.99 11.93
CA GLU A 83 -0.60 -19.05 10.89
C GLU A 83 0.56 -18.21 10.33
N VAL A 84 0.56 -18.02 9.03
CA VAL A 84 1.47 -17.11 8.31
C VAL A 84 0.66 -16.06 7.58
N ARG A 85 0.99 -14.79 7.82
CA ARG A 85 0.48 -13.63 7.08
C ARG A 85 1.57 -13.11 6.17
N LEU A 86 1.28 -13.05 4.88
CA LEU A 86 2.28 -12.77 3.87
C LEU A 86 1.76 -11.77 2.82
N PRO A 87 2.50 -10.70 2.50
CA PRO A 87 2.04 -9.77 1.48
C PRO A 87 2.07 -10.33 0.06
N HIS A 88 3.22 -10.87 -0.35
CA HIS A 88 3.33 -11.54 -1.63
C HIS A 88 4.44 -12.59 -1.62
N LEU A 89 4.30 -13.60 -2.49
CA LEU A 89 5.35 -14.58 -2.78
C LEU A 89 6.24 -14.15 -3.95
N ARG A 90 5.97 -13.01 -4.60
CA ARG A 90 6.81 -12.50 -5.68
C ARG A 90 8.16 -12.09 -5.09
N GLY A 91 9.24 -12.75 -5.54
CA GLY A 91 10.58 -12.60 -4.96
C GLY A 91 10.85 -13.41 -3.69
N ALA A 92 9.87 -14.14 -3.15
CA ALA A 92 10.08 -14.98 -1.97
C ALA A 92 11.08 -16.11 -2.27
N GLY A 93 12.12 -16.20 -1.43
CA GLY A 93 13.10 -17.29 -1.48
C GLY A 93 12.48 -18.66 -1.16
N ARG A 94 13.22 -19.73 -1.47
CA ARG A 94 12.78 -21.13 -1.26
C ARG A 94 12.31 -21.39 0.18
N ALA A 95 13.01 -20.85 1.18
CA ALA A 95 12.69 -21.02 2.59
C ALA A 95 11.29 -20.47 2.95
N LEU A 96 10.93 -19.28 2.46
CA LEU A 96 9.62 -18.68 2.75
C LEU A 96 8.49 -19.47 2.07
N ARG A 97 8.70 -19.92 0.84
CA ARG A 97 7.73 -20.79 0.13
C ARG A 97 7.53 -22.11 0.87
N TRP A 98 8.62 -22.72 1.34
CA TRP A 98 8.57 -23.95 2.11
C TRP A 98 7.79 -23.76 3.41
N LEU A 99 8.05 -22.67 4.14
CA LEU A 99 7.36 -22.33 5.38
C LEU A 99 5.86 -22.17 5.15
N VAL A 100 5.48 -21.39 4.13
CA VAL A 100 4.07 -21.17 3.76
C VAL A 100 3.38 -22.49 3.40
N GLY A 101 4.05 -23.37 2.66
CA GLY A 101 3.49 -24.68 2.28
C GLY A 101 3.35 -25.68 3.43
N ARG A 102 3.93 -25.40 4.61
CA ARG A 102 3.84 -26.25 5.80
C ARG A 102 3.01 -25.64 6.92
N CYS A 103 2.62 -24.37 6.79
CA CYS A 103 1.79 -23.73 7.78
C CYS A 103 0.31 -24.14 7.60
N PRO A 104 -0.41 -24.46 8.69
CA PRO A 104 -1.82 -24.84 8.61
C PRO A 104 -2.72 -23.74 8.06
N ARG A 105 -2.35 -22.47 8.25
CA ARG A 105 -3.16 -21.31 7.84
C ARG A 105 -2.30 -20.26 7.15
N LEU A 106 -2.76 -19.83 5.99
CA LEU A 106 -2.18 -18.74 5.23
C LEU A 106 -3.20 -17.60 5.11
N LEU A 107 -2.74 -16.37 5.33
CA LEU A 107 -3.48 -15.16 5.02
C LEU A 107 -2.61 -14.24 4.18
N LEU A 108 -3.13 -13.80 3.05
CA LEU A 108 -2.43 -12.91 2.12
C LEU A 108 -2.72 -11.45 2.48
N LEU A 109 -1.76 -10.55 2.27
CA LEU A 109 -1.92 -9.10 2.50
C LEU A 109 -1.68 -8.34 1.18
N ASP A 110 -2.67 -7.64 0.67
CA ASP A 110 -2.53 -6.80 -0.53
C ASP A 110 -2.68 -5.32 -0.20
N ASP A 111 -1.92 -4.46 -0.88
CA ASP A 111 -1.98 -3.02 -0.69
C ASP A 111 -3.26 -2.38 -1.28
N GLY A 112 -3.98 -3.12 -2.14
CA GLY A 112 -5.28 -2.77 -2.67
C GLY A 112 -5.24 -2.22 -4.10
N LEU A 113 -4.08 -1.94 -4.71
CA LEU A 113 -4.07 -1.49 -6.12
C LEU A 113 -4.35 -2.63 -7.08
N ASP A 114 -3.83 -3.82 -6.78
CA ASP A 114 -3.91 -4.99 -7.65
C ASP A 114 -5.34 -5.48 -7.85
N GLN A 115 -6.23 -5.26 -6.87
CA GLN A 115 -7.64 -5.62 -6.98
C GLN A 115 -8.33 -4.96 -8.19
N TYR A 116 -7.75 -3.88 -8.73
CA TYR A 116 -8.29 -3.18 -9.90
C TYR A 116 -7.58 -3.54 -11.22
N ARG A 117 -6.62 -4.46 -11.20
CA ARG A 117 -5.93 -4.98 -12.40
C ARG A 117 -6.52 -6.31 -12.82
N ALA A 118 -6.71 -6.53 -14.12
CA ALA A 118 -7.10 -7.83 -14.65
C ALA A 118 -6.06 -8.91 -14.30
N GLN A 119 -4.76 -8.54 -14.29
CA GLN A 119 -3.67 -9.39 -13.81
C GLN A 119 -2.91 -8.69 -12.66
N PRO A 120 -2.95 -9.26 -11.43
CA PRO A 120 -2.25 -8.67 -10.30
C PRO A 120 -0.72 -8.75 -10.49
N ARG A 121 0.01 -7.74 -10.00
CA ARG A 121 1.48 -7.70 -10.08
C ARG A 121 2.14 -8.29 -8.84
N ALA A 122 1.60 -8.08 -7.66
CA ALA A 122 2.14 -8.58 -6.40
C ALA A 122 1.74 -10.05 -6.16
N LEU A 123 0.56 -10.46 -6.62
CA LEU A 123 0.01 -11.79 -6.36
C LEU A 123 -0.04 -12.66 -7.63
N ASP A 124 0.06 -13.98 -7.47
CA ASP A 124 -0.25 -14.96 -8.52
C ASP A 124 -1.46 -15.80 -8.05
N PRO A 125 -2.69 -15.48 -8.52
CA PRO A 125 -3.91 -16.16 -8.08
C PRO A 125 -3.96 -17.66 -8.35
N GLY A 126 -3.17 -18.16 -9.31
CA GLY A 126 -3.12 -19.57 -9.66
C GLY A 126 -2.32 -20.42 -8.67
N ARG A 127 -1.46 -19.80 -7.85
CA ARG A 127 -0.57 -20.52 -6.91
C ARG A 127 -1.20 -20.81 -5.55
N PHE A 128 -2.40 -20.28 -5.29
CA PHE A 128 -3.07 -20.43 -4.00
C PHE A 128 -4.38 -21.22 -4.16
N PRO A 129 -4.73 -22.05 -3.17
CA PRO A 129 -6.02 -22.73 -3.14
C PRO A 129 -7.19 -21.75 -3.21
N LEU A 130 -8.32 -22.21 -3.77
CA LEU A 130 -9.58 -21.48 -3.72
C LEU A 130 -10.00 -21.21 -2.27
N GLY A 131 -10.55 -20.03 -2.01
CA GLY A 131 -10.97 -19.61 -0.68
C GLY A 131 -9.83 -19.21 0.25
N THR A 132 -8.58 -19.13 -0.24
CA THR A 132 -7.46 -18.60 0.57
C THR A 132 -7.83 -17.21 1.10
N PRO A 133 -7.66 -16.93 2.40
CA PRO A 133 -7.92 -15.60 2.95
C PRO A 133 -7.00 -14.55 2.35
N LEU A 134 -7.59 -13.45 1.86
CA LEU A 134 -6.87 -12.30 1.31
C LEU A 134 -7.35 -11.03 2.03
N ALA A 135 -6.52 -10.46 2.88
CA ALA A 135 -6.78 -9.16 3.47
C ALA A 135 -6.27 -8.06 2.54
N LEU A 136 -7.15 -7.13 2.19
CA LEU A 136 -6.82 -6.03 1.29
C LEU A 136 -7.46 -4.73 1.75
N PHE A 137 -6.82 -3.63 1.41
CA PHE A 137 -7.44 -2.32 1.55
C PHE A 137 -8.38 -2.10 0.37
N SER A 138 -9.58 -1.60 0.63
CA SER A 138 -10.54 -1.32 -0.44
C SER A 138 -11.42 -0.13 -0.08
N ASP A 139 -11.51 0.77 -1.04
CA ASP A 139 -12.39 1.95 -0.99
C ASP A 139 -13.66 1.71 -1.82
N GLN A 140 -13.62 0.79 -2.79
CA GLN A 140 -14.73 0.43 -3.68
C GLN A 140 -14.70 -1.07 -3.99
N ARG A 141 -15.74 -1.78 -3.53
CA ARG A 141 -15.94 -3.20 -3.88
C ARG A 141 -16.32 -3.35 -5.36
N ASP A 142 -17.06 -2.38 -5.87
CA ASP A 142 -17.53 -2.34 -7.25
C ASP A 142 -16.38 -1.97 -8.18
N GLY A 143 -15.97 -2.92 -9.03
CA GLY A 143 -14.84 -2.75 -9.93
C GLY A 143 -13.59 -3.50 -9.51
N ARG A 144 -13.69 -4.47 -8.60
CA ARG A 144 -12.66 -5.49 -8.45
C ARG A 144 -12.56 -6.35 -9.69
N ALA A 145 -11.34 -6.79 -9.99
CA ALA A 145 -11.09 -7.74 -11.03
C ALA A 145 -11.63 -9.13 -10.64
N PRO A 146 -12.11 -9.94 -11.60
CA PRO A 146 -12.74 -11.22 -11.32
C PRO A 146 -11.86 -12.22 -10.56
N TRP A 147 -10.53 -12.10 -10.68
CA TRP A 147 -9.62 -13.00 -9.96
C TRP A 147 -9.76 -12.91 -8.44
N CYS A 148 -10.25 -11.77 -7.91
CA CYS A 148 -10.48 -11.59 -6.48
C CYS A 148 -11.52 -12.58 -5.91
N GLU A 149 -12.47 -13.04 -6.74
CA GLU A 149 -13.52 -14.00 -6.34
C GLU A 149 -12.97 -15.38 -5.95
N ARG A 150 -11.74 -15.69 -6.36
CA ARG A 150 -11.04 -16.92 -5.95
C ARG A 150 -10.67 -16.92 -4.47
N PHE A 151 -10.62 -15.76 -3.83
CA PHE A 151 -10.15 -15.59 -2.46
C PHE A 151 -11.30 -15.31 -1.51
N HIS A 152 -11.12 -15.70 -0.25
CA HIS A 152 -11.97 -15.19 0.82
C HIS A 152 -11.48 -13.80 1.22
N VAL A 153 -12.05 -12.75 0.61
CA VAL A 153 -11.59 -11.38 0.82
C VAL A 153 -11.98 -10.86 2.21
N LEU A 154 -10.98 -10.34 2.93
CA LEU A 154 -11.12 -9.66 4.21
C LEU A 154 -10.89 -8.17 4.01
N GLU A 155 -11.95 -7.39 4.17
CA GLU A 155 -11.86 -5.93 4.05
C GLU A 155 -11.13 -5.33 5.24
N LEU A 156 -10.02 -4.64 4.98
CA LEU A 156 -9.34 -3.83 6.00
C LEU A 156 -9.93 -2.42 6.10
N GLY A 157 -10.96 -2.12 5.30
CA GLY A 157 -11.48 -0.78 5.08
C GLY A 157 -10.59 0.03 4.14
N PRO A 158 -10.88 1.33 3.98
CA PRO A 158 -10.14 2.17 3.06
C PRO A 158 -8.73 2.44 3.57
N LEU A 159 -7.71 2.37 2.71
CA LEU A 159 -6.33 2.65 3.17
C LEU A 159 -6.23 4.09 3.69
N TYR A 160 -6.85 5.01 2.95
CA TYR A 160 -6.89 6.43 3.27
C TYR A 160 -8.25 6.78 3.87
N LEU A 161 -8.28 7.09 5.17
CA LEU A 161 -9.50 7.54 5.83
C LEU A 161 -9.71 9.03 5.52
N ALA A 162 -10.88 9.40 5.01
CA ALA A 162 -11.26 10.79 4.75
C ALA A 162 -11.40 11.64 6.03
N ALA A 163 -11.25 11.04 7.21
CA ALA A 163 -11.22 11.79 8.46
C ALA A 163 -9.90 12.55 8.56
N PRO A 164 -9.92 13.87 8.80
CA PRO A 164 -8.69 14.63 9.02
C PRO A 164 -8.00 14.06 10.25
N CYS A 165 -6.95 13.28 10.05
CA CYS A 165 -6.13 12.84 11.16
C CYS A 165 -5.48 14.11 11.73
N PRO A 166 -5.71 14.46 13.00
CA PRO A 166 -5.01 15.58 13.64
C PRO A 166 -3.59 15.10 13.99
N ILE A 167 -2.79 14.77 12.97
CA ILE A 167 -1.38 14.45 13.17
C ILE A 167 -0.68 15.77 13.44
N PRO A 168 -0.05 15.95 14.62
CA PRO A 168 0.72 17.15 14.91
C PRO A 168 1.86 17.28 13.90
N LEU A 169 1.96 18.47 13.32
CA LEU A 169 3.01 18.86 12.38
C LEU A 169 4.39 18.74 13.04
N SER A 170 5.22 17.81 12.60
CA SER A 170 6.68 17.94 12.77
C SER A 170 7.37 18.54 11.53
N VAL A 171 6.65 18.71 10.43
CA VAL A 171 7.18 19.37 9.22
C VAL A 171 6.08 20.28 8.68
N ALA A 172 6.09 21.54 9.11
CA ALA A 172 5.34 22.58 8.40
C ALA A 172 5.74 22.51 6.91
N PRO A 173 4.80 22.64 5.95
CA PRO A 173 5.22 23.04 4.61
C PRO A 173 6.08 24.30 4.78
N PRO A 174 7.20 24.46 4.04
CA PRO A 174 7.96 25.70 4.08
C PRO A 174 6.97 26.85 3.92
N VAL A 175 6.94 27.73 4.92
CA VAL A 175 5.94 28.79 5.07
C VAL A 175 5.84 29.56 3.74
N GLY A 176 4.64 29.64 3.16
CA GLY A 176 4.33 30.57 2.08
C GLY A 176 4.24 30.03 0.65
N VAL A 177 4.42 28.72 0.39
CA VAL A 177 4.27 28.17 -0.98
C VAL A 177 3.12 27.18 -1.05
N THR A 178 1.95 27.63 -1.51
CA THR A 178 0.91 26.73 -2.02
C THR A 178 1.37 26.26 -3.40
N PRO A 179 1.70 24.97 -3.62
CA PRO A 179 2.17 24.53 -4.92
C PRO A 179 1.06 24.73 -5.96
N GLY A 180 1.43 25.32 -7.11
CA GLY A 180 0.55 25.39 -8.27
C GLY A 180 0.29 23.98 -8.82
N THR A 181 1.30 23.10 -8.75
CA THR A 181 1.18 21.68 -9.04
C THR A 181 1.93 20.81 -8.02
N LEU A 182 1.25 19.81 -7.46
CA LEU A 182 1.84 18.70 -6.72
C LEU A 182 2.02 17.51 -7.67
N ILE A 183 3.26 17.08 -7.87
CA ILE A 183 3.61 15.95 -8.74
C ILE A 183 4.02 14.77 -7.87
N VAL A 184 3.27 13.67 -7.92
CA VAL A 184 3.64 12.42 -7.27
C VAL A 184 4.34 11.54 -8.28
N ASP A 185 5.66 11.45 -8.17
CA ASP A 185 6.49 10.66 -9.07
C ASP A 185 6.07 9.18 -8.98
N SER A 186 5.56 8.66 -10.08
CA SER A 186 4.97 7.33 -10.19
C SER A 186 4.90 6.91 -11.66
N PRO A 187 4.81 5.60 -11.96
CA PRO A 187 4.83 5.10 -13.33
C PRO A 187 3.78 5.78 -14.22
N GLY A 188 4.20 6.31 -15.36
CA GLY A 188 3.39 7.04 -16.33
C GLY A 188 3.55 8.56 -16.24
N VAL A 189 3.97 9.13 -15.10
CA VAL A 189 4.18 10.58 -14.93
C VAL A 189 5.31 11.11 -15.80
N GLU A 190 6.31 10.29 -16.13
CA GLU A 190 7.38 10.64 -17.06
C GLU A 190 6.88 11.10 -18.43
N ARG A 191 5.70 10.64 -18.85
CA ARG A 191 5.09 11.03 -20.13
C ARG A 191 4.75 12.52 -20.17
N LEU A 192 4.54 13.14 -19.02
CA LEU A 192 4.23 14.57 -18.91
C LEU A 192 5.46 15.46 -18.98
N MET A 193 6.67 14.90 -18.96
CA MET A 193 7.91 15.70 -19.00
C MET A 193 8.00 16.58 -20.27
N ALA A 194 7.54 16.05 -21.42
CA ALA A 194 7.56 16.78 -22.69
C ALA A 194 6.61 17.99 -22.71
N THR A 195 5.59 18.00 -21.86
CA THR A 195 4.59 19.08 -21.76
C THR A 195 4.62 19.76 -20.40
N ALA A 196 5.65 19.52 -19.59
CA ALA A 196 5.68 19.94 -18.19
C ALA A 196 5.57 21.45 -18.06
N GLU A 197 6.11 22.22 -19.01
CA GLU A 197 6.03 23.69 -19.04
C GLU A 197 4.60 24.24 -19.00
N ARG A 198 3.60 23.44 -19.42
CA ARG A 198 2.18 23.79 -19.36
C ARG A 198 1.56 23.57 -17.98
N LEU A 199 2.26 22.90 -17.07
CA LEU A 199 1.77 22.64 -15.72
C LEU A 199 1.93 23.90 -14.83
N PRO A 200 0.92 24.28 -14.03
CA PRO A 200 0.99 25.45 -13.15
C PRO A 200 2.17 25.41 -12.17
N ARG A 201 2.98 26.47 -12.14
CA ARG A 201 4.10 26.63 -11.20
C ARG A 201 3.62 27.30 -9.88
N PRO A 202 4.33 27.12 -8.75
CA PRO A 202 5.53 26.30 -8.56
C PRO A 202 5.21 24.80 -8.49
N TRP A 203 6.16 23.97 -8.93
CA TRP A 203 6.05 22.51 -8.88
C TRP A 203 6.70 21.97 -7.61
N LEU A 204 5.92 21.18 -6.87
CA LEU A 204 6.41 20.36 -5.77
C LEU A 204 6.39 18.90 -6.17
N VAL A 205 7.54 18.23 -6.13
CA VAL A 205 7.64 16.81 -6.48
C VAL A 205 7.72 15.95 -5.23
N LEU A 206 6.95 14.87 -5.19
CA LEU A 206 7.06 13.81 -4.21
C LEU A 206 7.71 12.60 -4.88
N PRO A 207 9.00 12.33 -4.60
CA PRO A 207 9.72 11.26 -5.28
C PRO A 207 9.16 9.89 -4.89
N HIS A 208 9.12 8.96 -5.85
CA HIS A 208 8.68 7.61 -5.58
C HIS A 208 9.62 6.97 -4.51
N PRO A 209 9.11 6.25 -3.49
CA PRO A 209 9.95 5.66 -2.44
C PRO A 209 10.94 4.62 -3.00
N VAL A 210 10.52 3.89 -4.04
CA VAL A 210 11.38 2.96 -4.80
C VAL A 210 12.14 3.70 -5.90
N ARG A 211 13.47 3.74 -5.80
CA ARG A 211 14.37 4.46 -6.74
C ARG A 211 14.16 4.08 -8.21
N SER A 212 14.00 2.79 -8.52
CA SER A 212 13.82 2.31 -9.90
C SER A 212 12.49 2.73 -10.54
N LYS A 213 11.55 3.23 -9.74
CA LYS A 213 10.26 3.79 -10.21
C LYS A 213 10.28 5.32 -10.25
N ARG A 214 11.41 5.95 -9.91
CA ARG A 214 11.56 7.39 -10.01
C ARG A 214 11.83 7.77 -11.45
N SER A 215 11.08 8.74 -11.92
CA SER A 215 10.99 9.02 -13.35
C SER A 215 11.05 10.52 -13.65
N TRP A 216 10.60 11.36 -12.71
CA TRP A 216 10.68 12.81 -12.82
C TRP A 216 12.13 13.32 -12.77
N ARG A 217 12.52 14.15 -13.74
CA ARG A 217 13.89 14.71 -13.85
C ARG A 217 13.96 16.22 -13.92
N LEU A 218 12.82 16.91 -13.98
CA LEU A 218 12.81 18.37 -14.13
C LEU A 218 13.05 19.06 -12.78
N PRO A 219 13.72 20.24 -12.77
CA PRO A 219 13.97 20.99 -11.56
C PRO A 219 12.67 21.34 -10.82
N CYS A 220 12.71 21.26 -9.49
CA CYS A 220 11.56 21.56 -8.63
C CYS A 220 12.02 22.25 -7.35
N THR A 221 11.10 22.96 -6.68
CA THR A 221 11.37 23.51 -5.35
C THR A 221 11.64 22.37 -4.37
N ALA A 222 12.59 22.59 -3.45
CA ALA A 222 13.20 21.58 -2.59
C ALA A 222 12.21 20.52 -2.04
N THR A 223 12.57 19.25 -2.21
CA THR A 223 11.77 18.09 -1.79
C THR A 223 12.36 17.50 -0.50
N PRO A 224 11.56 17.14 0.52
CA PRO A 224 12.05 16.30 1.61
C PRO A 224 12.40 14.90 1.10
N GLU A 225 13.51 14.36 1.58
CA GLU A 225 13.98 13.01 1.24
C GLU A 225 13.61 11.99 2.33
N GLY A 226 13.49 10.71 1.95
CA GLY A 226 13.42 9.60 2.90
C GLY A 226 12.02 9.28 3.44
N SER A 227 11.95 8.77 4.68
CA SER A 227 10.70 8.30 5.32
C SER A 227 9.67 9.39 5.58
N GLU A 228 10.09 10.66 5.56
CA GLU A 228 9.19 11.81 5.65
C GLU A 228 8.24 11.92 4.45
N ALA A 229 8.58 11.32 3.31
CA ALA A 229 7.80 11.44 2.08
C ALA A 229 6.43 10.72 2.11
N LEU A 230 6.24 9.68 2.94
CA LEU A 230 4.98 8.91 3.00
C LEU A 230 3.93 9.58 3.90
N ILE A 231 4.28 9.98 5.12
CA ILE A 231 3.40 10.78 5.99
C ILE A 231 3.13 12.16 5.35
N ALA A 232 4.10 12.69 4.60
CA ALA A 232 3.89 13.89 3.81
C ALA A 232 2.96 13.70 2.61
N LEU A 233 2.77 12.50 2.06
CA LEU A 233 1.96 12.29 0.85
C LEU A 233 0.49 12.64 1.08
N GLU A 234 -0.13 12.04 2.10
CA GLU A 234 -1.54 12.27 2.44
C GLU A 234 -1.78 13.74 2.80
N GLN A 235 -0.90 14.31 3.63
CA GLN A 235 -1.01 15.71 4.05
C GLN A 235 -0.84 16.69 2.89
N ARG A 236 0.08 16.41 1.95
CA ARG A 236 0.31 17.26 0.79
C ARG A 236 -0.83 17.15 -0.20
N ILE A 237 -1.36 15.96 -0.43
CA ILE A 237 -2.57 15.77 -1.26
C ILE A 237 -3.74 16.52 -0.64
N ALA A 238 -4.02 16.33 0.65
CA ALA A 238 -5.16 16.93 1.32
C ALA A 238 -5.12 18.46 1.45
N ARG A 239 -3.94 19.07 1.30
CA ARG A 239 -3.74 20.53 1.36
C ARG A 239 -3.42 21.16 0.01
N CYS A 240 -3.26 20.36 -1.05
CA CYS A 240 -2.97 20.88 -2.37
C CYS A 240 -4.28 21.39 -3.00
N SER A 241 -4.47 22.71 -3.00
CA SER A 241 -5.58 23.33 -3.73
C SER A 241 -5.33 23.42 -5.24
N GLY A 242 -4.06 23.34 -5.67
CA GLY A 242 -3.63 23.34 -7.06
C GLY A 242 -3.82 22.01 -7.79
N LEU A 243 -3.11 21.85 -8.91
CA LEU A 243 -3.16 20.64 -9.72
C LEU A 243 -2.40 19.49 -9.04
N ILE A 244 -3.02 18.31 -8.94
CA ILE A 244 -2.34 17.09 -8.51
C ILE A 244 -2.05 16.24 -9.74
N VAL A 245 -0.81 15.82 -9.91
CA VAL A 245 -0.38 14.92 -10.99
C VAL A 245 0.07 13.60 -10.40
N VAL A 246 -0.50 12.50 -10.88
CA VAL A 246 -0.18 11.15 -10.38
C VAL A 246 -0.30 10.12 -11.50
N GLY A 247 0.49 9.07 -11.43
CA GLY A 247 0.44 7.93 -12.35
C GLY A 247 -0.07 6.66 -11.67
N GLU A 248 0.37 5.50 -12.16
CA GLU A 248 -0.07 4.20 -11.67
C GLU A 248 0.60 3.82 -10.34
N SER A 249 0.02 4.28 -9.22
CA SER A 249 0.49 3.95 -7.86
C SER A 249 -0.62 4.03 -6.82
N MET A 250 -0.35 3.58 -5.59
CA MET A 250 -1.28 3.77 -4.45
C MET A 250 -1.60 5.25 -4.18
N ALA A 251 -0.71 6.17 -4.58
CA ALA A 251 -0.98 7.60 -4.46
C ALA A 251 -2.14 8.07 -5.34
N LEU A 252 -2.50 7.32 -6.40
CA LEU A 252 -3.71 7.58 -7.18
C LEU A 252 -4.96 7.41 -6.31
N LEU A 253 -5.02 6.33 -5.52
CA LEU A 253 -6.13 6.10 -4.60
C LEU A 253 -6.15 7.18 -3.51
N ALA A 254 -4.97 7.57 -2.98
CA ALA A 254 -4.87 8.68 -2.04
C ALA A 254 -5.38 10.00 -2.62
N ALA A 255 -4.98 10.32 -3.87
CA ALA A 255 -5.39 11.55 -4.55
C ALA A 255 -6.89 11.57 -4.83
N LEU A 256 -7.48 10.42 -5.16
CA LEU A 256 -8.92 10.29 -5.34
C LEU A 256 -9.69 10.47 -4.02
N ALA A 257 -9.15 9.96 -2.91
CA ALA A 257 -9.83 9.96 -1.62
C ALA A 257 -9.65 11.26 -0.81
N LEU A 258 -8.46 11.90 -0.89
CA LEU A 258 -8.06 12.94 0.06
C LEU A 258 -7.97 14.35 -0.53
N ARG A 259 -7.94 14.51 -1.86
CA ARG A 259 -7.78 15.84 -2.46
C ARG A 259 -8.93 16.78 -2.05
N PRO A 260 -8.69 18.09 -1.90
CA PRO A 260 -9.76 19.06 -1.70
C PRO A 260 -10.78 19.01 -2.84
N ALA A 261 -12.05 19.23 -2.51
CA ALA A 261 -13.10 19.37 -3.51
C ALA A 261 -12.75 20.53 -4.46
N GLY A 262 -12.78 20.27 -5.76
CA GLY A 262 -12.43 21.24 -6.80
C GLY A 262 -10.95 21.26 -7.22
N SER A 263 -10.04 20.64 -6.47
CA SER A 263 -8.63 20.54 -6.90
C SER A 263 -8.47 19.60 -8.08
N PRO A 264 -7.96 20.05 -9.24
CA PRO A 264 -7.86 19.20 -10.41
C PRO A 264 -6.83 18.08 -10.20
N LEU A 265 -7.12 16.90 -10.76
CA LEU A 265 -6.32 15.69 -10.71
C LEU A 265 -6.01 15.25 -12.15
N LEU A 266 -4.73 15.28 -12.52
CA LEU A 266 -4.23 14.76 -13.78
C LEU A 266 -3.65 13.37 -13.55
N VAL A 267 -4.27 12.36 -14.17
CA VAL A 267 -3.83 10.97 -14.08
C VAL A 267 -3.06 10.58 -15.34
N ALA A 268 -1.76 10.33 -15.20
CA ALA A 268 -0.88 9.91 -16.28
C ALA A 268 -0.64 8.40 -16.19
N LEU A 269 -1.48 7.59 -16.84
CA LEU A 269 -1.32 6.13 -16.83
C LEU A 269 -0.26 5.70 -17.86
N PRO A 270 0.60 4.71 -17.56
CA PRO A 270 1.51 4.17 -18.55
C PRO A 270 0.74 3.56 -19.73
N THR A 271 1.35 3.48 -20.90
CA THR A 271 0.74 2.83 -22.08
C THR A 271 0.47 1.35 -21.82
N SER A 272 1.32 0.71 -21.03
CA SER A 272 1.17 -0.67 -20.52
C SER A 272 0.22 -0.80 -19.33
N CYS A 273 -0.50 0.26 -18.96
CA CYS A 273 -1.47 0.20 -17.87
C CYS A 273 -2.57 -0.82 -18.19
N ASP A 274 -2.92 -1.60 -17.19
CA ASP A 274 -3.96 -2.62 -17.27
C ASP A 274 -5.30 -2.00 -17.76
N PRO A 275 -5.96 -2.58 -18.78
CA PRO A 275 -7.19 -2.02 -19.34
C PRO A 275 -8.32 -1.89 -18.32
N HIS A 276 -8.37 -2.79 -17.34
CA HIS A 276 -9.39 -2.76 -16.30
C HIS A 276 -9.18 -1.60 -15.34
N LEU A 277 -7.92 -1.37 -14.90
CA LEU A 277 -7.56 -0.21 -14.09
C LEU A 277 -7.80 1.10 -14.87
N ARG A 278 -7.40 1.15 -16.14
CA ARG A 278 -7.67 2.30 -17.02
C ARG A 278 -9.16 2.58 -17.14
N GLY A 279 -9.98 1.53 -17.32
CA GLY A 279 -11.43 1.64 -17.38
C GLY A 279 -12.04 2.18 -16.09
N LEU A 280 -11.55 1.75 -14.92
CA LEU A 280 -11.96 2.29 -13.62
C LEU A 280 -11.65 3.78 -13.51
N VAL A 281 -10.40 4.19 -13.79
CA VAL A 281 -9.97 5.59 -13.74
C VAL A 281 -10.80 6.45 -14.70
N THR A 282 -11.09 5.94 -15.90
CA THR A 282 -11.92 6.63 -16.89
C THR A 282 -13.36 6.84 -16.39
N ARG A 283 -13.96 5.84 -15.73
CA ARG A 283 -15.29 5.96 -15.11
C ARG A 283 -15.29 6.94 -13.94
N LEU A 284 -14.21 6.99 -13.16
CA LEU A 284 -14.08 7.97 -12.08
C LEU A 284 -13.90 9.39 -12.64
N ALA A 285 -13.16 9.54 -13.74
CA ALA A 285 -12.98 10.79 -14.46
C ALA A 285 -14.28 11.32 -15.04
N SER A 286 -15.10 10.48 -15.66
CA SER A 286 -16.39 10.91 -16.22
C SER A 286 -17.39 11.36 -15.14
N ARG A 287 -17.29 10.82 -13.92
CA ARG A 287 -18.13 11.21 -12.78
C ARG A 287 -17.62 12.46 -12.06
N ASN A 288 -16.39 12.88 -12.33
CA ASN A 288 -15.75 13.98 -11.62
C ASN A 288 -14.94 14.83 -12.60
N GLN A 289 -15.52 15.94 -13.04
CA GLN A 289 -14.91 16.85 -14.04
C GLN A 289 -13.54 17.41 -13.63
N ALA A 290 -13.18 17.32 -12.34
CA ALA A 290 -11.86 17.68 -11.85
C ALA A 290 -10.81 16.56 -12.05
N VAL A 291 -11.12 15.44 -12.70
CA VAL A 291 -10.18 14.35 -12.97
C VAL A 291 -9.99 14.19 -14.48
N SER A 292 -8.76 14.33 -14.95
CA SER A 292 -8.38 14.23 -16.36
C SER A 292 -7.37 13.11 -16.59
N LEU A 293 -7.53 12.35 -17.68
CA LEU A 293 -6.64 11.24 -18.04
C LEU A 293 -5.72 11.65 -19.22
N VAL A 294 -4.43 11.30 -19.14
CA VAL A 294 -3.40 11.58 -20.18
C VAL A 294 -2.54 10.34 -20.48
#